data_AF-A0A5D2MJQ0-F1
#
_entry.id   AF-A0A5D2MJQ0-F1
#
_cell.length_a   1.000
_cell.length_b   1.000
_cell.length_c   1.000
_cell.angle_alpha   90.00
_cell.angle_beta   90.00
_cell.angle_gamma   90.00
#
_symmetry.space_group_name_H-M   'P 1'
#
loop_
_entity.id
_entity.type
_entity.pdbx_description
1 polymer ?
#
loop_
_entity_poly.entity_id
_entity_poly.type
_entity_poly.pdbx_seq_one_letter_code
_entity_poly.pdbx_strand_id
1 'polypeptide(L)' 'MERPRDIGTKYKFWSCKFCTLENSVELDKCSACDQWRYSHGAPISTPAPYVGT' A
#
# COMPACT_ATOMS: atom_id res chain seq x y z
N MET A 1 -15.50 -20.25 18.84
CA MET A 1 -15.67 -18.80 19.09
C MET A 1 -15.10 -18.05 17.90
N GLU A 2 -15.86 -17.94 16.82
CA GLU A 2 -15.41 -17.24 15.62
C GLU A 2 -15.64 -15.74 15.87
N ARG A 3 -14.55 -14.97 16.04
CA ARG A 3 -14.61 -13.52 16.23
C ARG A 3 -15.39 -12.90 15.05
N PRO A 4 -16.39 -12.02 15.29
CA PRO A 4 -17.13 -11.40 14.22
C PRO A 4 -16.11 -10.67 13.35
N ARG A 5 -15.98 -11.12 12.11
CA ARG A 5 -15.13 -10.46 11.13
C ARG A 5 -15.73 -9.07 10.95
N ASP A 6 -15.04 -8.05 11.47
CA ASP A 6 -15.18 -6.60 11.20
C ASP A 6 -14.96 -6.28 9.70
N ILE A 7 -15.56 -7.08 8.83
CA ILE A 7 -15.51 -6.98 7.37
C ILE A 7 -16.34 -5.79 6.89
N GLY A 8 -17.33 -5.32 7.66
CA GLY A 8 -18.19 -4.21 7.27
C GLY A 8 -17.48 -2.85 7.26
N THR A 9 -16.49 -2.66 8.13
CA THR A 9 -15.88 -1.34 8.37
C THR A 9 -14.64 -1.08 7.50
N LYS A 10 -13.94 -2.15 7.10
CA LYS A 10 -12.75 -2.08 6.25
C LYS A 10 -13.00 -1.68 4.81
N TYR A 11 -14.25 -1.65 4.33
CA TYR A 11 -14.54 -1.17 2.96
C TYR A 11 -14.43 0.34 2.82
N LYS A 12 -14.38 1.07 3.94
CA LYS A 12 -14.27 2.53 3.97
C LYS A 12 -12.82 3.03 4.06
N PHE A 13 -11.88 2.13 4.34
CA PHE A 13 -10.47 2.48 4.49
C PHE A 13 -9.56 1.47 3.77
N TRP A 14 -8.35 1.91 3.43
CA TRP A 14 -7.31 1.04 2.90
C TRP A 14 -6.03 1.24 3.68
N SER A 15 -5.36 0.13 3.97
CA SER A 15 -4.06 0.15 4.63
C SER A 15 -2.97 0.46 3.61
N CYS A 16 -2.19 1.50 3.84
CA CYS A 16 -1.06 1.85 3.00
C CYS A 16 0.00 0.74 3.05
N LYS A 17 0.43 0.26 1.88
CA LYS A 17 1.44 -0.81 1.77
C LYS A 17 2.84 -0.37 2.22
N PHE A 18 3.08 0.94 2.33
CA PHE A 18 4.39 1.50 2.65
C PHE A 18 4.53 1.85 4.13
N CYS A 19 3.57 2.60 4.68
CA CYS A 19 3.61 3.05 6.07
C CYS A 19 2.55 2.40 6.97
N THR A 20 1.72 1.50 6.44
CA THR A 20 0.64 0.80 7.15
C THR A 20 -0.52 1.67 7.66
N LEU A 21 -0.49 2.99 7.43
CA LEU A 21 -1.57 3.89 7.80
C LEU A 21 -2.89 3.52 7.11
N GLU A 22 -3.99 3.55 7.86
CA GLU A 22 -5.35 3.42 7.32
C GLU A 22 -5.81 4.76 6.72
N ASN A 23 -6.06 4.78 5.42
CA ASN A 23 -6.50 5.96 4.67
C ASN A 23 -7.94 5.78 4.19
N SER A 24 -8.71 6.87 4.06
CA SER A 24 -10.08 6.79 3.49
C SER A 24 -10.03 6.27 2.05
N VAL A 25 -11.01 5.46 1.65
CA VAL A 25 -11.16 5.03 0.25
C VAL A 25 -11.41 6.17 -0.73
N GLU A 26 -11.79 7.35 -0.23
CA GLU A 26 -11.92 8.58 -1.02
C GLU A 26 -10.55 9.18 -1.41
N LEU A 27 -9.47 8.76 -0.75
CA LEU A 27 -8.12 9.20 -1.03
C LEU A 27 -7.38 8.19 -1.92
N ASP A 28 -6.91 8.65 -3.07
CA ASP A 28 -6.04 7.84 -3.95
C ASP A 28 -4.59 7.74 -3.45
N LYS A 29 -4.20 8.63 -2.52
CA LYS A 29 -2.86 8.72 -1.94
C LYS A 29 -2.91 8.66 -0.42
N CYS A 30 -1.84 8.14 0.16
CA CYS A 30 -1.67 8.09 1.60
C CYS A 30 -1.41 9.48 2.17
N SER A 31 -2.18 9.88 3.18
CA SER A 31 -2.05 11.20 3.81
C SER A 31 -0.71 11.41 4.53
N ALA A 32 -0.07 10.34 5.01
CA ALA A 32 1.22 10.44 5.72
C ALA A 32 2.48 10.32 4.86
N CYS A 33 2.45 9.58 3.75
CA CYS A 33 3.66 9.30 2.96
C CYS A 33 3.50 9.61 1.46
N ASP A 34 2.36 10.19 1.07
CA ASP A 34 2.00 10.57 -0.30
C ASP A 34 2.05 9.44 -1.34
N GLN A 35 2.16 8.19 -0.90
CA GLN A 35 2.19 7.03 -1.79
C GLN A 35 0.80 6.70 -2.31
N TRP A 36 0.71 6.38 -3.60
CA TRP A 36 -0.53 5.95 -4.23
C TRP A 36 -1.01 4.61 -3.68
N ARG A 37 -2.33 4.49 -3.50
CA ARG A 37 -3.01 3.28 -3.02
C ARG A 37 -2.63 2.02 -3.79
N TYR A 38 -2.55 2.13 -5.11
CA TYR A 38 -2.24 1.04 -6.02
C TYR A 38 -0.77 0.99 -6.43
N SER A 39 0.10 1.78 -5.82
CA SER A 39 1.54 1.68 -6.08
C SER A 39 2.05 0.31 -5.61
N HIS A 40 2.80 -0.35 -6.49
CA HIS A 40 3.46 -1.63 -6.22
C HIS A 40 4.92 -1.44 -5.77
N GLY A 41 5.33 -0.19 -5.48
CA GLY A 41 6.72 0.15 -5.20
C GLY A 41 7.56 0.29 -6.46
N ALA A 42 8.86 0.52 -6.29
CA ALA A 42 9.79 0.54 -7.42
C ALA A 42 9.77 -0.82 -8.14
N PRO A 43 9.87 -0.85 -9.48
CA PRO A 43 9.94 -2.10 -10.22
C PRO A 43 11.16 -2.90 -9.72
N ILE A 44 10.89 -4.06 -9.11
CA ILE A 44 11.88 -5.05 -8.65
C ILE A 44 12.68 -5.72 -9.79
N SER A 45 12.58 -5.20 -11.00
CA SER A 45 13.36 -5.63 -12.16
C SER A 45 13.98 -4.43 -12.86
N THR A 46 15.03 -3.90 -12.26
CA THR A 46 16.22 -3.60 -13.06
C THR A 46 17.35 -4.41 -12.46
N PRO A 47 17.73 -5.57 -13.04
CA PRO A 47 19.03 -6.13 -12.73
C PRO A 47 20.05 -5.01 -12.98
N ALA A 48 20.89 -4.74 -11.98
CA ALA A 48 21.94 -3.75 -12.09
C ALA A 48 22.65 -3.93 -13.44
N PRO A 49 22.89 -2.86 -14.23
CA PRO A 49 23.72 -3.00 -15.41
C PRO A 49 25.05 -3.52 -14.88
N TYR A 50 25.41 -4.73 -15.29
CA TYR A 50 26.66 -5.39 -14.94
C TYR A 50 27.79 -4.37 -15.15
N VAL A 51 28.33 -3.84 -14.06
CA VAL A 51 29.53 -3.00 -14.09
C VAL A 51 30.70 -3.96 -14.28
N GLY A 52 30.83 -4.43 -15.50
CA GLY A 52 32.05 -5.06 -15.99
C GLY A 52 32.91 -3.97 -16.61
N THR A 53 33.95 -3.55 -15.91
CA THR A 53 35.29 -3.20 -16.43
C THR A 53 36.21 -2.83 -15.28
#